data_AF-A0A2V7ZLG4-F1
#
_entry.id   AF-A0A2V7ZLG4-F1
#
_cell.length_a   1.000
_cell.length_b   1.000
_cell.length_c   1.000
_cell.angle_alpha   90.00
_cell.angle_beta   90.00
_cell.angle_gamma   90.00
#
_symmetry.space_group_name_H-M   'P 1'
#
loop_
_entity.id
_entity.type
_entity.pdbx_description
1 polymer ?
#
loop_
_entity_poly.entity_id
_entity_poly.type
_entity_poly.pdbx_seq_one_letter_code
_entity_poly.pdbx_strand_id
1 'polypeptide(L)'
;MDPLLAACVLVPLFAACISHQPLPTQPSIAAAPLAIVVALEGEAGSGDGQVRERSRASGGQTVHLGPGERRLWSFIVRPVQAEYSLAVTYSNGKEGPNEMIHVAVDDRPVASFQNRDSGDSVEGWNLFVTDPAGTSTLGPGNHTLTLDVTGGDGCVEIDVVTLKPGGVAAWQ
;
A
#
# COMPACT_ATOMS: atom_id res chain seq x y z
N MET A 1 -93.40 11.75 43.43
CA MET A 1 -92.72 10.50 43.82
C MET A 1 -91.94 10.03 42.61
N ASP A 2 -90.66 10.40 42.53
CA ASP A 2 -89.68 9.72 41.65
C ASP A 2 -89.47 8.29 42.20
N PRO A 3 -88.93 7.28 41.46
CA PRO A 3 -87.95 7.40 40.37
C PRO A 3 -88.01 6.30 39.26
N LEU A 4 -87.10 6.35 38.27
CA LEU A 4 -86.31 5.23 37.65
C LEU A 4 -85.93 5.59 36.19
N LEU A 5 -84.70 6.06 35.93
CA LEU A 5 -83.50 5.30 35.55
C LEU A 5 -83.67 4.39 34.31
N ALA A 6 -83.13 4.85 33.17
CA ALA A 6 -82.52 3.97 32.16
C ALA A 6 -81.37 4.72 31.45
N ALA A 7 -80.18 4.13 31.53
CA ALA A 7 -78.90 4.65 31.10
C ALA A 7 -78.51 4.14 29.70
N CYS A 8 -77.63 4.90 29.03
CA CYS A 8 -76.48 4.54 28.15
C CYS A 8 -76.62 3.35 27.17
N VAL A 9 -76.15 3.41 25.92
CA VAL A 9 -74.72 3.50 25.55
C VAL A 9 -74.58 4.13 24.15
N LEU A 10 -73.73 5.14 24.02
CA LEU A 10 -73.20 5.65 22.76
C LEU A 10 -71.70 5.31 22.71
N VAL A 11 -71.29 4.59 21.68
CA VAL A 11 -69.90 4.17 21.42
C VAL A 11 -69.11 5.37 20.86
N PRO A 12 -67.95 5.74 21.41
CA PRO A 12 -67.04 6.64 20.73
C PRO A 12 -66.12 5.86 19.77
N LEU A 13 -66.12 6.27 18.50
CA LEU A 13 -65.07 5.97 17.54
C LEU A 13 -63.77 6.61 18.02
N PHE A 14 -62.78 5.80 18.41
CA PHE A 14 -61.41 6.25 18.58
C PHE A 14 -60.81 6.53 17.20
N ALA A 15 -60.70 7.81 16.84
CA ALA A 15 -59.78 8.24 15.80
C ALA A 15 -58.35 8.15 16.36
N ALA A 16 -57.63 7.10 15.98
CA ALA A 16 -56.21 6.96 16.30
C ALA A 16 -55.42 7.98 15.45
N CYS A 17 -55.01 9.09 16.07
CA CYS A 17 -53.97 9.95 15.52
C CYS A 17 -52.64 9.19 15.56
N ILE A 18 -52.22 8.65 14.42
CA ILE A 18 -50.87 8.10 14.23
C ILE A 18 -49.91 9.29 14.17
N SER A 19 -49.38 9.67 15.32
CA SER A 19 -48.24 10.59 15.42
C SER A 19 -47.02 9.93 14.79
N HIS A 20 -46.71 10.28 13.54
CA HIS A 20 -45.45 9.91 12.90
C HIS A 20 -44.30 10.59 13.65
N GLN A 21 -43.68 9.90 14.60
CA GLN A 21 -42.40 10.31 15.13
C GLN A 21 -41.33 10.07 14.05
N PRO A 22 -40.59 11.10 13.59
CA PRO A 22 -39.45 10.88 12.72
C PRO A 22 -38.40 10.06 13.48
N LEU A 23 -37.91 9.01 12.83
CA LEU A 23 -36.86 8.13 13.35
C LEU A 23 -35.63 8.98 13.71
N PRO A 24 -34.99 8.79 14.88
CA PRO A 24 -33.76 9.49 15.20
C PRO A 24 -32.70 9.21 14.13
N THR A 25 -32.11 10.27 13.58
CA THR A 25 -30.98 10.19 12.66
C THR A 25 -29.82 9.49 13.35
N GLN A 26 -29.57 8.24 12.96
CA GLN A 26 -28.41 7.49 13.43
C GLN A 26 -27.13 8.24 13.01
N PRO A 27 -26.20 8.54 13.93
CA PRO A 27 -24.92 9.13 13.57
C PRO A 27 -24.17 8.13 12.69
N SER A 28 -23.99 8.49 11.42
CA SER A 28 -23.15 7.74 10.51
C SER A 28 -21.70 7.99 10.91
N ILE A 29 -21.10 7.06 11.64
CA ILE A 29 -19.66 7.07 11.89
C ILE A 29 -19.01 6.71 10.56
N ALA A 30 -18.60 7.72 9.80
CA ALA A 30 -17.78 7.50 8.61
C ALA A 30 -16.50 6.77 9.03
N ALA A 31 -16.26 5.59 8.45
CA ALA A 31 -15.02 4.87 8.68
C ALA A 31 -13.84 5.75 8.21
N ALA A 32 -12.86 5.97 9.09
CA ALA A 32 -11.63 6.64 8.70
C ALA A 32 -10.96 5.83 7.59
N PRO A 33 -10.63 6.44 6.45
CA PRO A 33 -10.04 5.69 5.37
C PRO A 33 -8.63 5.25 5.75
N LEU A 34 -8.36 3.96 5.50
CA LEU A 34 -7.08 3.34 5.84
C LEU A 34 -6.07 3.56 4.72
N ALA A 35 -4.83 3.88 5.10
CA ALA A 35 -3.71 3.82 4.18
C ALA A 35 -3.48 2.36 3.75
N ILE A 36 -3.23 2.14 2.46
CA ILE A 36 -3.06 0.81 1.86
C ILE A 36 -1.59 0.49 1.60
N VAL A 37 -1.24 -0.80 1.61
CA VAL A 37 0.06 -1.27 1.12
C VAL A 37 0.13 -1.05 -0.38
N VAL A 38 1.25 -0.53 -0.86
CA VAL A 38 1.56 -0.41 -2.28
C VAL A 38 2.65 -1.42 -2.63
N ALA A 39 2.44 -2.19 -3.70
CA ALA A 39 3.45 -3.10 -4.26
C ALA A 39 3.75 -2.64 -5.69
N LEU A 40 5.04 -2.48 -5.99
CA LEU A 40 5.55 -2.00 -7.27
C LEU A 40 6.45 -3.09 -7.86
N GLU A 41 5.87 -3.92 -8.74
CA GLU A 41 6.59 -5.01 -9.40
C GLU A 41 7.71 -4.47 -10.29
N GLY A 42 8.86 -5.13 -10.29
CA GLY A 42 10.08 -4.75 -10.99
C GLY A 42 9.83 -4.42 -12.46
N GLU A 43 9.18 -5.36 -13.12
CA GLU A 43 8.82 -5.34 -14.54
C GLU A 43 7.70 -4.34 -14.87
N ALA A 44 6.87 -3.95 -13.90
CA ALA A 44 5.77 -3.00 -14.11
C ALA A 44 6.24 -1.52 -14.18
N GLY A 45 7.51 -1.26 -13.86
CA GLY A 45 8.11 0.07 -14.00
C GLY A 45 8.39 0.50 -15.45
N SER A 46 9.10 1.60 -15.59
CA SER A 46 9.64 2.14 -16.84
C SER A 46 11.12 2.52 -16.66
N GLY A 47 11.82 2.82 -17.75
CA GLY A 47 13.26 3.10 -17.74
C GLY A 47 14.07 1.91 -18.26
N ASP A 48 15.25 1.73 -17.69
CA ASP A 48 16.22 0.73 -18.12
C ASP A 48 15.87 -0.68 -17.60
N GLY A 49 16.77 -1.62 -17.92
CA GLY A 49 16.74 -3.00 -17.45
C GLY A 49 16.10 -3.99 -18.42
N GLN A 50 16.30 -5.28 -18.12
CA GLN A 50 15.74 -6.40 -18.89
C GLN A 50 14.83 -7.26 -18.02
N VAL A 51 13.62 -7.54 -18.49
CA VAL A 51 12.72 -8.46 -17.78
C VAL A 51 13.28 -9.88 -17.80
N ARG A 52 13.21 -10.57 -16.66
CA ARG A 52 13.69 -11.95 -16.49
C ARG A 52 12.65 -12.80 -15.79
N GLU A 53 12.42 -13.99 -16.33
CA GLU A 53 11.57 -15.00 -15.71
C GLU A 53 12.27 -15.61 -14.49
N ARG A 54 11.58 -15.62 -13.34
CA ARG A 54 12.04 -16.21 -12.09
C ARG A 54 10.88 -16.91 -11.42
N SER A 55 11.01 -18.23 -11.24
CA SER A 55 9.89 -19.05 -10.73
C SER A 55 9.48 -18.73 -9.30
N ARG A 56 10.33 -18.00 -8.56
CA ARG A 56 10.09 -17.58 -7.18
C ARG A 56 9.86 -16.08 -7.01
N ALA A 57 9.87 -15.29 -8.09
CA ALA A 57 9.56 -13.87 -8.05
C ALA A 57 8.07 -13.61 -7.81
N SER A 58 7.73 -12.44 -7.26
CA SER A 58 6.36 -11.93 -7.31
C SER A 58 5.96 -11.76 -8.79
N GLY A 59 4.78 -12.28 -9.13
CA GLY A 59 4.33 -12.30 -10.53
C GLY A 59 5.13 -13.23 -11.47
N GLY A 60 6.20 -13.87 -11.02
CA GLY A 60 7.04 -14.76 -11.81
C GLY A 60 8.13 -14.05 -12.64
N GLN A 61 8.26 -12.72 -12.49
CA GLN A 61 9.17 -11.90 -13.27
C GLN A 61 9.94 -10.91 -12.39
N THR A 62 11.09 -10.47 -12.88
CA THR A 62 11.92 -9.44 -12.25
C THR A 62 12.43 -8.48 -13.33
N VAL A 63 12.98 -7.33 -12.93
CA VAL A 63 13.77 -6.48 -13.81
C VAL A 63 15.25 -6.51 -13.42
N HIS A 64 16.07 -6.94 -14.37
CA HIS A 64 17.52 -6.97 -14.25
C HIS A 64 18.11 -5.60 -14.55
N LEU A 65 18.87 -5.04 -13.60
CA LEU A 65 19.49 -3.72 -13.67
C LEU A 65 21.01 -3.81 -13.42
N GLY A 66 21.79 -3.23 -14.31
CA GLY A 66 23.22 -3.05 -14.19
C GLY A 66 23.65 -1.69 -13.63
N PRO A 67 24.95 -1.49 -13.38
CA PRO A 67 25.47 -0.21 -12.89
C PRO A 67 25.19 0.93 -13.88
N GLY A 68 24.61 2.02 -13.39
CA GLY A 68 24.18 3.18 -14.16
C GLY A 68 22.75 3.08 -14.70
N GLU A 69 22.07 1.95 -14.52
CA GLU A 69 20.69 1.76 -14.96
C GLU A 69 19.68 2.22 -13.89
N ARG A 70 18.53 2.71 -14.39
CA ARG A 70 17.45 3.29 -13.58
C ARG A 70 16.10 2.65 -13.87
N ARG A 71 15.31 2.45 -12.82
CA ARG A 71 13.89 2.07 -12.91
C ARG A 71 12.98 3.11 -12.24
N LEU A 72 11.82 3.36 -12.84
CA LEU A 72 10.84 4.34 -12.39
C LEU A 72 9.43 3.75 -12.32
N TRP A 73 8.72 3.99 -11.22
CA TRP A 73 7.31 3.66 -11.05
C TRP A 73 6.50 4.92 -10.75
N SER A 74 5.29 4.97 -11.30
CA SER A 74 4.26 5.91 -10.87
C SER A 74 3.19 5.17 -10.09
N PHE A 75 2.79 5.68 -8.95
CA PHE A 75 1.79 5.07 -8.09
C PHE A 75 0.90 6.11 -7.42
N ILE A 76 -0.24 5.67 -6.87
CA ILE A 76 -1.21 6.56 -6.27
C ILE A 76 -1.37 6.22 -4.80
N VAL A 77 -1.17 7.21 -3.94
CA VAL A 77 -1.48 7.13 -2.51
C VAL A 77 -2.89 7.68 -2.29
N ARG A 78 -3.72 6.91 -1.59
CA ARG A 78 -5.07 7.30 -1.21
C ARG A 78 -5.38 6.84 0.22
N PRO A 79 -6.19 7.58 0.99
CA PRO A 79 -6.59 8.99 0.85
C PRO A 79 -6.08 9.89 1.98
N VAL A 80 -5.26 9.37 2.90
CA VAL A 80 -4.71 10.12 4.04
C VAL A 80 -3.21 10.18 3.89
N GLN A 81 -2.63 11.30 4.32
CA GLN A 81 -1.18 11.41 4.46
C GLN A 81 -0.70 10.42 5.52
N ALA A 82 0.28 9.60 5.18
CA ALA A 82 0.88 8.65 6.11
C ALA A 82 2.39 8.56 5.89
N GLU A 83 3.12 8.17 6.94
CA GLU A 83 4.47 7.67 6.76
C GLU A 83 4.40 6.27 6.18
N TYR A 84 5.22 5.99 5.17
CA TYR A 84 5.37 4.69 4.56
C TYR A 84 6.78 4.16 4.82
N SER A 85 6.88 2.92 5.29
CA SER A 85 8.13 2.17 5.32
C SER A 85 8.32 1.46 3.99
N LEU A 86 9.48 1.67 3.37
CA LEU A 86 9.84 1.09 2.09
C LEU A 86 10.69 -0.16 2.30
N ALA A 87 10.53 -1.16 1.44
CA ALA A 87 11.43 -2.29 1.34
C ALA A 87 11.58 -2.73 -0.12
N VAL A 88 12.79 -3.12 -0.51
CA VAL A 88 13.10 -3.64 -1.84
C VAL A 88 13.37 -5.13 -1.71
N THR A 89 12.63 -5.93 -2.46
CA THR A 89 12.92 -7.36 -2.66
C THR A 89 13.67 -7.51 -3.97
N TYR A 90 14.78 -8.23 -3.94
CA TYR A 90 15.67 -8.40 -5.08
C TYR A 90 16.43 -9.73 -5.01
N SER A 91 17.05 -10.12 -6.11
CA SER A 91 18.08 -11.17 -6.15
C SER A 91 19.37 -10.64 -6.76
N ASN A 92 20.50 -11.15 -6.28
CA ASN A 92 21.81 -10.96 -6.85
C ASN A 92 22.56 -12.29 -6.75
N GLY A 93 22.50 -13.09 -7.81
CA GLY A 93 23.20 -14.38 -7.86
C GLY A 93 24.62 -14.28 -8.38
N LYS A 94 25.16 -13.07 -8.59
CA LYS A 94 26.51 -12.90 -9.13
C LYS A 94 27.52 -12.84 -8.00
N GLU A 95 28.54 -13.70 -8.08
CA GLU A 95 29.70 -13.60 -7.19
C GLU A 95 30.55 -12.38 -7.56
N GLY A 96 30.82 -11.53 -6.57
CA GLY A 96 31.76 -10.41 -6.69
C GLY A 96 31.34 -9.17 -5.89
N PRO A 97 31.88 -7.99 -6.22
CA PRO A 97 31.46 -6.74 -5.60
C PRO A 97 29.96 -6.45 -5.79
N ASN A 98 29.26 -6.29 -4.67
CA ASN A 98 27.83 -5.95 -4.65
C ASN A 98 27.52 -4.52 -5.11
N GLU A 99 26.40 -4.35 -5.82
CA GLU A 99 25.88 -3.05 -6.27
C GLU A 99 25.34 -2.21 -5.12
N MET A 100 25.40 -0.90 -5.29
CA MET A 100 24.69 0.08 -4.48
C MET A 100 23.37 0.43 -5.13
N ILE A 101 22.27 0.23 -4.39
CA ILE A 101 20.91 0.62 -4.76
C ILE A 101 20.58 1.96 -4.09
N HIS A 102 20.09 2.91 -4.87
CA HIS A 102 19.59 4.20 -4.39
C HIS A 102 18.10 4.28 -4.66
N VAL A 103 17.33 4.67 -3.66
CA VAL A 103 15.86 4.81 -3.74
C VAL A 103 15.50 6.26 -3.48
N ALA A 104 14.70 6.84 -4.36
CA ALA A 104 14.13 8.17 -4.17
C ALA A 104 12.62 8.16 -4.46
N VAL A 105 11.89 8.99 -3.71
CA VAL A 105 10.45 9.21 -3.89
C VAL A 105 10.23 10.69 -4.19
N ASP A 106 9.52 10.98 -5.29
CA ASP A 106 9.33 12.34 -5.80
C ASP A 106 10.65 13.13 -5.90
N ASP A 107 11.67 12.49 -6.49
CA ASP A 107 13.05 12.99 -6.65
C ASP A 107 13.80 13.28 -5.34
N ARG A 108 13.26 12.87 -4.19
CA ARG A 108 13.91 13.01 -2.88
C ARG A 108 14.55 11.68 -2.47
N PRO A 109 15.88 11.62 -2.26
CA PRO A 109 16.55 10.43 -1.78
C PRO A 109 15.95 9.96 -0.45
N VAL A 110 15.59 8.68 -0.38
CA VAL A 110 15.06 8.01 0.82
C VAL A 110 16.11 7.10 1.43
N ALA A 111 16.78 6.30 0.60
CA ALA A 111 17.79 5.35 1.06
C ALA A 111 18.87 5.10 0.00
N SER A 112 20.03 4.69 0.49
CA SER A 112 21.09 4.09 -0.31
C SER A 112 21.66 2.92 0.49
N PHE A 113 21.77 1.75 -0.13
CA PHE A 113 22.29 0.55 0.53
C PHE A 113 22.99 -0.36 -0.47
N GLN A 114 23.96 -1.12 0.03
CA GLN A 114 24.61 -2.16 -0.76
C GLN A 114 23.70 -3.38 -0.79
N ASN A 115 23.44 -3.92 -1.98
CA ASN A 115 22.72 -5.17 -2.12
C ASN A 115 23.52 -6.34 -1.52
N ARG A 116 22.86 -7.46 -1.29
CA ARG A 116 23.45 -8.69 -0.74
C ARG A 116 23.43 -9.77 -1.81
N ASP A 117 24.49 -10.56 -1.81
CA ASP A 117 24.53 -11.80 -2.57
C ASP A 117 23.42 -12.72 -2.04
N SER A 118 22.57 -13.20 -2.95
CA SER A 118 21.45 -14.08 -2.64
C SER A 118 21.77 -15.56 -2.85
N GLY A 119 22.95 -15.92 -3.35
CA GLY A 119 23.44 -17.28 -3.52
C GLY A 119 24.24 -17.48 -4.80
N ASP A 120 24.56 -18.74 -5.10
CA ASP A 120 25.39 -19.05 -6.28
C ASP A 120 24.73 -18.69 -7.63
N SER A 121 25.55 -18.61 -8.66
CA SER A 121 25.20 -18.18 -10.03
C SER A 121 24.01 -18.87 -10.73
N VAL A 122 23.43 -19.93 -10.16
CA VAL A 122 22.24 -20.61 -10.72
C VAL A 122 21.05 -20.52 -9.78
N GLU A 123 21.22 -20.87 -8.50
CA GLU A 123 20.11 -20.83 -7.54
C GLU A 123 19.89 -19.42 -6.97
N GLY A 124 20.96 -18.65 -6.83
CA GLY A 124 20.98 -17.29 -6.28
C GLY A 124 20.02 -16.34 -6.97
N TRP A 125 19.81 -16.48 -8.29
CA TRP A 125 18.85 -15.64 -9.02
C TRP A 125 17.38 -15.93 -8.69
N ASN A 126 17.06 -17.09 -8.12
CA ASN A 126 15.73 -17.44 -7.61
C ASN A 126 15.66 -17.37 -6.07
N LEU A 127 16.71 -16.89 -5.41
CA LEU A 127 16.71 -16.62 -3.98
C LEU A 127 16.55 -15.10 -3.80
N PHE A 128 15.54 -14.72 -3.03
CA PHE A 128 15.17 -13.32 -2.88
C PHE A 128 15.50 -12.82 -1.49
N VAL A 129 16.06 -11.62 -1.46
CA VAL A 129 16.44 -10.88 -0.27
C VAL A 129 15.56 -9.64 -0.21
N THR A 130 15.02 -9.33 0.98
CA THR A 130 14.29 -8.09 1.22
C THR A 130 15.09 -7.22 2.17
N ASP A 131 15.43 -6.00 1.74
CA ASP A 131 16.07 -5.01 2.58
C ASP A 131 15.18 -3.78 2.80
N PRO A 132 15.20 -3.20 4.02
CA PRO A 132 14.52 -1.94 4.29
C PRO A 132 15.15 -0.80 3.50
N ALA A 133 14.32 0.05 2.93
CA ALA A 133 14.73 1.18 2.08
C ALA A 133 14.22 2.53 2.61
N GLY A 134 14.28 2.70 3.94
CA GLY A 134 13.91 3.94 4.63
C GLY A 134 12.41 4.18 4.75
N THR A 135 12.04 5.42 5.10
CA THR A 135 10.64 5.86 5.21
C THR A 135 10.39 7.14 4.41
N SER A 136 9.16 7.33 3.94
CA SER A 136 8.72 8.57 3.29
C SER A 136 7.30 8.94 3.72
N THR A 137 7.07 10.22 4.01
CA THR A 137 5.72 10.72 4.30
C THR A 137 5.04 11.14 3.01
N LEU A 138 3.98 10.43 2.62
CA LEU A 138 3.29 10.64 1.35
C LEU A 138 1.87 11.14 1.61
N GLY A 139 1.51 12.23 0.94
CA GLY A 139 0.14 12.74 0.91
C GLY A 139 -0.73 11.98 -0.08
N PRO A 140 -2.02 12.34 -0.21
CA PRO A 140 -2.87 11.80 -1.27
C PRO A 140 -2.43 12.34 -2.63
N GLY A 141 -2.34 11.48 -3.64
CA GLY A 141 -1.99 11.89 -5.00
C GLY A 141 -1.15 10.89 -5.76
N ASN A 142 -0.69 11.32 -6.93
CA ASN A 142 0.28 10.58 -7.73
C ASN A 142 1.69 10.87 -7.20
N HIS A 143 2.46 9.82 -7.05
CA HIS A 143 3.84 9.83 -6.62
C HIS A 143 4.70 9.04 -7.59
N THR A 144 6.00 9.30 -7.53
CA THR A 144 7.01 8.56 -8.29
C THR A 144 8.00 7.90 -7.35
N LEU A 145 8.39 6.66 -7.65
CA LEU A 145 9.53 6.01 -7.03
C LEU A 145 10.58 5.78 -8.12
N THR A 146 11.83 6.12 -7.80
CA THR A 146 12.99 5.87 -8.66
C THR A 146 13.97 4.98 -7.90
N LEU A 147 14.54 4.03 -8.63
CA LEU A 147 15.59 3.13 -8.17
C LEU A 147 16.76 3.22 -9.15
N ASP A 148 17.92 3.62 -8.64
CA ASP A 148 19.17 3.71 -9.40
C ASP A 148 20.16 2.66 -8.88
N VAL A 149 20.91 2.05 -9.79
CA VAL A 149 21.96 1.08 -9.45
C VAL A 149 23.32 1.66 -9.79
N THR A 150 24.31 1.54 -8.90
CA THR A 150 25.67 2.03 -9.11
C THR A 150 26.71 1.09 -8.51
N GLY A 151 27.97 1.19 -8.96
CA GLY A 151 29.04 0.33 -8.44
C GLY A 151 28.77 -1.16 -8.72
N GLY A 152 29.46 -2.03 -7.99
CA GLY A 152 29.34 -3.48 -8.15
C GLY A 152 29.98 -4.01 -9.43
N ASP A 153 29.88 -5.32 -9.62
CA ASP A 153 30.48 -6.04 -10.75
C ASP A 153 29.45 -6.70 -11.67
N GLY A 154 28.16 -6.66 -11.31
CA GLY A 154 27.09 -6.98 -12.22
C GLY A 154 25.80 -7.33 -11.51
N CYS A 155 24.79 -6.56 -11.91
CA CYS A 155 23.42 -7.00 -12.10
C CYS A 155 22.65 -7.37 -10.82
N VAL A 156 21.69 -6.53 -10.47
CA VAL A 156 20.65 -6.87 -9.50
C VAL A 156 19.33 -7.11 -10.22
N GLU A 157 18.55 -8.09 -9.79
CA GLU A 157 17.19 -8.32 -10.28
C GLU A 157 16.19 -7.84 -9.24
N ILE A 158 15.47 -6.76 -9.56
CA ILE A 158 14.43 -6.20 -8.69
C ILE A 158 13.15 -6.98 -8.91
N ASP A 159 12.62 -7.54 -7.83
CA ASP A 159 11.37 -8.29 -7.77
C ASP A 159 10.21 -7.34 -7.50
N VAL A 160 10.18 -6.76 -6.29
CA VAL A 160 9.12 -5.83 -5.88
C VAL A 160 9.64 -4.79 -4.90
N VAL A 161 9.18 -3.55 -5.07
CA VAL A 161 9.30 -2.51 -4.05
C VAL A 161 7.98 -2.41 -3.31
N THR A 162 8.00 -2.58 -1.99
CA THR A 162 6.81 -2.48 -1.13
C THR A 162 6.84 -1.24 -0.29
N LEU A 163 5.70 -0.56 -0.20
CA LEU A 163 5.47 0.58 0.69
C LEU A 163 4.35 0.19 1.66
N LYS A 164 4.68 0.11 2.95
CA LYS A 164 3.74 -0.23 4.01
C LYS A 164 3.47 1.01 4.86
N PRO A 165 2.22 1.46 5.02
CA PRO A 165 1.94 2.60 5.87
C PRO A 165 2.30 2.24 7.33
N GLY A 166 3.07 3.11 7.97
CA GLY A 166 3.22 3.12 9.41
C GLY A 166 1.84 3.35 10.02
N GLY A 167 1.48 2.54 11.03
CA GLY A 167 0.22 2.74 11.73
C GLY A 167 0.13 4.18 12.19
N VAL A 168 -0.94 4.88 11.80
CA VAL A 168 -1.22 6.22 12.29
C VAL A 168 -1.22 6.16 13.81
N ALA A 169 -0.22 6.79 14.44
CA ALA A 169 -0.30 7.10 15.85
C ALA A 169 -1.55 7.97 16.02
N ALA A 170 -2.63 7.36 16.52
CA ALA A 170 -3.80 8.09 16.93
C ALA A 170 -3.34 9.00 18.07
N TRP A 171 -3.18 10.28 17.79
CA TRP A 171 -3.03 11.29 18.83
C TRP A 171 -4.31 11.25 19.67
N GLN A 172 -4.19 10.72 20.90
CA GLN A 172 -5.20 10.85 21.95
C GLN A 172 -5.11 12.22 22.60
#